data_AF-A0AB33C615-F1
#
_entry.id   AF-A0AB33C615-F1
#
_cell.length_a   1.000
_cell.length_b   1.000
_cell.length_c   1.000
_cell.angle_alpha   90.00
_cell.angle_beta   90.00
_cell.angle_gamma   90.00
#
_symmetry.space_group_name_H-M   'P 1'
#
loop_
_entity.id
_entity.type
_entity.pdbx_description
1 polymer ?
#
loop_
_entity_poly.entity_id
_entity_poly.type
_entity_poly.pdbx_seq_one_letter_code
_entity_poly.pdbx_strand_id
1 'polypeptide(L)'
;MGNAVKIIEAEIEDYGLNTSDSSPFLTVNPLNPEIMDAFSPFPPDWTENAVHAYNFCCPYCGAKAKEAQAVWINRRAPVLGEDSRRKWQEFYHCQCDRVWWAWNSDRPAENK
;
A
#
# COMPACT_ATOMS: atom_id res chain seq x y z
N MET A 1 -32.48 21.94 -48.07
CA MET A 1 -33.08 21.43 -46.82
C MET A 1 -32.01 20.69 -46.03
N GLY A 2 -31.36 21.36 -45.07
CA GLY A 2 -30.40 20.74 -44.17
C GLY A 2 -31.09 20.50 -42.83
N ASN A 3 -31.16 19.25 -42.38
CA ASN A 3 -31.73 18.92 -41.07
C ASN A 3 -30.58 18.73 -40.08
N ALA A 4 -30.53 19.64 -39.10
CA ALA A 4 -29.60 19.61 -37.98
C ALA A 4 -29.94 18.44 -37.04
N VAL A 5 -28.94 17.63 -36.71
CA VAL A 5 -29.03 16.62 -35.65
C VAL A 5 -28.84 17.34 -34.32
N LYS A 6 -29.89 17.38 -33.50
CA LYS A 6 -29.82 17.88 -32.12
C LYS A 6 -29.25 16.78 -31.22
N ILE A 7 -28.14 17.08 -30.55
CA ILE A 7 -27.57 16.29 -29.46
C ILE A 7 -28.53 16.39 -28.27
N ILE A 8 -28.89 15.26 -27.68
CA ILE A 8 -29.73 15.19 -26.48
C ILE A 8 -28.78 14.93 -25.31
N GLU A 9 -28.71 15.86 -24.37
CA GLU A 9 -28.05 15.71 -23.08
C GLU A 9 -28.90 14.75 -22.23
N ALA A 10 -28.30 13.67 -21.73
CA ALA A 10 -28.96 12.75 -20.81
C ALA A 10 -28.46 13.01 -19.38
N GLU A 11 -29.39 13.32 -18.49
CA GLU A 11 -29.21 13.65 -17.08
C GLU A 11 -28.59 12.50 -16.27
N ILE A 12 -27.72 12.85 -15.32
CA ILE A 12 -27.13 11.93 -14.35
C ILE A 12 -28.14 11.75 -13.21
N GLU A 13 -28.74 10.56 -13.09
CA GLU A 13 -29.56 10.19 -11.94
C GLU A 13 -28.69 9.69 -10.77
N ASP A 14 -28.90 10.33 -9.62
CA ASP A 14 -28.37 10.02 -8.28
C ASP A 14 -28.96 8.70 -7.74
N TYR A 15 -28.14 7.66 -7.54
CA TYR A 15 -28.54 6.42 -6.88
C TYR A 15 -27.81 6.26 -5.54
N GLY A 16 -28.60 6.38 -4.47
CA GLY A 16 -28.17 6.37 -3.09
C GLY A 16 -27.67 5.03 -2.53
N LEU A 17 -26.91 5.15 -1.46
CA LEU A 17 -26.39 4.07 -0.61
C LEU A 17 -27.51 3.19 -0.01
N ASN A 18 -27.39 1.88 -0.16
CA ASN A 18 -28.06 0.91 0.70
C ASN A 18 -27.07 -0.15 1.21
N THR A 19 -26.89 -0.17 2.53
CA THR A 19 -26.09 -1.12 3.30
C THR A 19 -26.89 -2.39 3.54
N SER A 20 -26.54 -3.50 2.88
CA SER A 20 -26.68 -4.89 3.39
C SER A 20 -26.44 -5.89 2.25
N ASP A 21 -25.18 -6.22 1.98
CA ASP A 21 -24.90 -7.51 1.37
C ASP A 21 -23.60 -8.11 1.90
N SER A 22 -23.72 -9.34 2.39
CA SER A 22 -22.67 -10.12 3.02
C SER A 22 -22.14 -11.10 1.98
N SER A 23 -21.02 -10.78 1.31
CA SER A 23 -20.24 -11.75 0.54
C SER A 23 -18.74 -11.42 0.61
N PRO A 24 -17.84 -12.40 0.84
CA PRO A 24 -16.48 -12.15 1.35
C PRO A 24 -15.41 -12.00 0.26
N PHE A 25 -15.78 -11.74 -0.99
CA PHE A 25 -14.83 -11.62 -2.10
C PHE A 25 -15.00 -10.27 -2.80
N LEU A 26 -13.91 -9.50 -2.76
CA LEU A 26 -13.63 -8.30 -3.55
C LEU A 26 -14.46 -7.06 -3.20
N THR A 27 -14.09 -6.39 -2.11
CA THR A 27 -14.15 -4.92 -2.10
C THR A 27 -12.75 -4.36 -2.25
N VAL A 28 -12.28 -4.31 -3.50
CA VAL A 28 -11.48 -3.15 -3.90
C VAL A 28 -12.46 -2.00 -3.84
N ASN A 29 -12.42 -1.19 -2.79
CA ASN A 29 -13.33 -0.05 -2.63
C ASN A 29 -13.10 0.92 -3.81
N PRO A 30 -14.05 1.06 -4.76
CA PRO A 30 -13.82 1.88 -5.96
C PRO A 30 -13.85 3.40 -5.67
N LEU A 31 -14.21 3.77 -4.44
CA LEU A 31 -14.39 5.16 -4.02
C LEU A 31 -13.25 5.70 -3.15
N ASN A 32 -12.20 4.91 -2.87
CA ASN A 32 -11.00 5.43 -2.23
C ASN A 32 -9.75 4.65 -2.65
N PRO A 33 -9.12 4.99 -3.80
CA PRO A 33 -7.85 4.41 -4.21
C PRO A 33 -6.67 4.78 -3.30
N GLU A 34 -6.88 5.62 -2.27
CA GLU A 34 -5.81 6.17 -1.42
C GLU A 34 -5.66 5.54 -0.03
N ILE A 35 -6.49 4.57 0.38
CA ILE A 35 -6.24 3.88 1.66
C ILE A 35 -5.16 2.82 1.45
N MET A 36 -3.90 3.25 1.58
CA MET A 36 -2.77 2.33 1.73
C MET A 36 -2.94 1.53 3.03
N ASP A 37 -3.36 0.27 2.90
CA ASP A 37 -3.39 -0.67 4.03
C ASP A 37 -2.03 -1.34 4.19
N ALA A 38 -1.25 -0.82 5.14
CA ALA A 38 0.04 -1.36 5.52
C ALA A 38 0.01 -2.84 5.95
N PHE A 39 -1.17 -3.36 6.28
CA PHE A 39 -1.37 -4.70 6.78
C PHE A 39 -2.19 -5.59 5.83
N SER A 40 -2.41 -5.13 4.58
CA SER A 40 -3.08 -5.90 3.54
C SER A 40 -2.50 -7.32 3.47
N PRO A 41 -3.35 -8.36 3.37
CA PRO A 41 -2.87 -9.73 3.26
C PRO A 41 -2.24 -10.03 1.88
N PHE A 42 -2.34 -9.10 0.93
CA PHE A 42 -1.78 -9.19 -0.42
C PHE A 42 -0.61 -8.20 -0.57
N PRO A 43 0.52 -8.64 -1.15
CA PRO A 43 1.64 -7.75 -1.43
C PRO A 43 1.24 -6.72 -2.49
N PRO A 44 1.51 -5.43 -2.27
CA PRO A 44 1.37 -4.42 -3.32
C PRO A 44 2.38 -4.64 -4.46
N ASP A 45 1.99 -4.31 -5.70
CA ASP A 45 2.82 -4.49 -6.90
C ASP A 45 4.21 -3.81 -6.79
N TRP A 46 4.27 -2.66 -6.12
CA TRP A 46 5.53 -1.92 -5.95
C TRP A 46 6.58 -2.68 -5.10
N THR A 47 6.17 -3.68 -4.32
CA THR A 47 7.09 -4.46 -3.47
C THR A 47 8.05 -5.36 -4.26
N GLU A 48 7.73 -5.70 -5.51
CA GLU A 48 8.57 -6.57 -6.35
C GLU A 48 9.95 -5.97 -6.64
N ASN A 49 10.04 -4.63 -6.69
CA ASN A 49 11.27 -3.90 -6.99
C ASN A 49 12.04 -3.49 -5.72
N ALA A 50 11.67 -4.00 -4.55
CA ALA A 50 12.25 -3.60 -3.27
C ALA A 50 13.68 -4.14 -3.09
N VAL A 51 14.60 -3.24 -2.73
CA VAL A 51 15.97 -3.61 -2.35
C VAL A 51 16.15 -3.64 -0.83
N HIS A 52 17.02 -4.52 -0.32
CA HIS A 52 17.28 -4.60 1.12
C HIS A 52 18.09 -3.39 1.61
N ALA A 53 17.62 -2.73 2.67
CA ALA A 53 18.30 -1.60 3.29
C ALA A 53 19.03 -2.01 4.58
N TYR A 54 20.35 -1.81 4.62
CA TYR A 54 21.17 -2.17 5.79
C TYR A 54 21.10 -1.15 6.95
N ASN A 55 20.73 0.11 6.68
CA ASN A 55 20.76 1.20 7.67
C ASN A 55 19.34 1.69 8.10
N PHE A 56 18.32 0.85 7.96
CA PHE A 56 16.91 1.17 8.24
C PHE A 56 16.45 2.53 7.66
N CYS A 57 16.89 2.84 6.45
CA CYS A 57 16.53 4.04 5.69
C CYS A 57 16.57 3.73 4.19
N CYS A 58 16.05 4.63 3.36
CA CYS A 58 16.12 4.47 1.91
C CYS A 58 17.59 4.38 1.46
N PRO A 59 18.03 3.31 0.78
CA PRO A 59 19.43 3.14 0.39
C PRO A 59 19.86 4.08 -0.74
N TYR A 60 18.91 4.77 -1.38
CA TYR A 60 19.19 5.69 -2.49
C TYR A 60 19.30 7.16 -2.06
N CYS A 61 18.39 7.62 -1.20
CA CYS A 61 18.35 9.03 -0.79
C CYS A 61 18.54 9.24 0.72
N GLY A 62 18.61 8.18 1.53
CA GLY A 62 18.77 8.26 2.98
C GLY A 62 17.52 8.67 3.76
N ALA A 63 16.37 8.88 3.10
CA ALA A 63 15.11 9.22 3.77
C ALA A 63 14.70 8.13 4.77
N LYS A 64 14.15 8.54 5.92
CA LYS A 64 13.75 7.64 7.01
C LYS A 64 12.45 6.93 6.67
N ALA A 65 12.19 5.80 7.33
CA ALA A 65 10.93 5.03 7.19
C ALA A 65 9.66 5.88 7.34
N LYS A 66 9.67 6.88 8.24
CA LYS A 66 8.54 7.80 8.48
C LYS A 66 8.23 8.75 7.32
N GLU A 67 9.18 8.92 6.40
CA GLU A 67 9.06 9.78 5.22
C GLU A 67 8.59 8.98 4.00
N ALA A 68 8.37 7.67 4.13
CA ALA A 68 7.84 6.84 3.06
C ALA A 68 6.41 7.26 2.70
N GLN A 69 6.10 7.29 1.40
CA GLN A 69 4.74 7.56 0.92
C GLN A 69 3.81 6.35 1.10
N ALA A 70 4.38 5.15 1.18
CA ALA A 70 3.65 3.94 1.50
C ALA A 70 4.51 2.95 2.27
N VAL A 71 3.85 2.10 3.04
CA VAL A 71 4.46 1.03 3.80
C VAL A 71 3.59 -0.22 3.68
N TRP A 72 4.22 -1.39 3.67
CA TRP A 72 3.54 -2.68 3.73
C TRP A 72 4.36 -3.67 4.56
N ILE A 73 3.71 -4.47 5.40
CA ILE A 73 4.37 -5.43 6.29
C ILE A 73 3.88 -6.83 5.99
N ASN A 74 4.80 -7.72 5.61
CA ASN A 74 4.48 -9.13 5.35
C ASN A 74 4.27 -9.89 6.67
N ARG A 75 3.08 -9.80 7.26
CA ARG A 75 2.74 -10.52 8.50
C ARG A 75 2.54 -12.03 8.32
N ARG A 76 2.44 -12.51 7.08
CA ARG A 76 2.05 -13.90 6.76
C ARG A 76 3.25 -14.85 6.64
N ALA A 77 4.43 -14.34 6.34
CA ALA A 77 5.64 -15.12 6.19
C ALA A 77 6.74 -14.64 7.16
N PRO A 78 6.57 -14.82 8.48
CA PRO A 78 7.64 -14.53 9.41
C PRO A 78 8.82 -15.48 9.19
N VAL A 79 10.04 -14.96 9.27
CA VAL A 79 11.25 -15.76 9.34
C VAL A 79 11.60 -15.99 10.80
N LEU A 80 11.88 -17.23 11.18
CA LEU A 80 12.38 -17.56 12.52
C LEU A 80 13.90 -17.31 12.56
N GLY A 81 14.31 -16.41 13.44
CA GLY A 81 15.72 -16.19 13.75
C GLY A 81 16.29 -17.27 14.66
N GLU A 82 17.61 -17.27 14.82
CA GLU A 82 18.34 -18.17 15.73
C GLU A 82 17.90 -18.01 17.20
N ASP A 83 17.49 -16.79 17.58
CA ASP A 83 16.90 -16.46 18.88
C ASP A 83 15.45 -16.96 19.04
N SER A 84 14.95 -17.77 18.09
CA SER A 84 13.56 -18.23 18.00
C SER A 84 12.53 -17.10 17.93
N ARG A 85 12.96 -15.86 17.68
CA ARG A 85 12.05 -14.72 17.49
C ARG A 85 11.64 -14.67 16.03
N ARG A 86 10.39 -14.24 15.83
CA ARG A 86 9.85 -13.98 14.50
C ARG A 86 10.32 -12.61 14.04
N LYS A 87 10.83 -12.56 12.80
CA LYS A 87 11.14 -11.34 12.07
C LYS A 87 10.21 -11.22 10.89
N TRP A 88 9.75 -10.01 10.63
CA TRP A 88 8.87 -9.70 9.50
C TRP A 88 9.58 -8.74 8.57
N GLN A 89 9.38 -8.94 7.27
CA GLN A 89 9.84 -8.00 6.25
C GLN A 89 8.88 -6.82 6.20
N GLU A 90 9.45 -5.62 6.25
CA GLU A 90 8.73 -4.36 6.09
C GLU A 90 9.22 -3.68 4.81
N PHE A 91 8.28 -3.29 3.96
CA PHE A 91 8.51 -2.68 2.67
C PHE A 91 8.09 -1.22 2.70
N TYR A 92 8.88 -0.38 2.07
CA TYR A 92 8.72 1.07 2.08
C TYR A 92 8.83 1.61 0.66
N HIS A 93 7.81 2.35 0.23
CA HIS A 93 7.87 3.17 -0.96
C HIS A 93 8.37 4.56 -0.55
N CYS A 94 9.59 4.90 -0.95
CA CYS A 94 10.18 6.19 -0.64
C CYS A 94 9.64 7.29 -1.56
N GLN A 95 9.65 8.54 -1.09
CA GLN A 95 9.34 9.73 -1.90
C GLN A 95 10.28 9.97 -3.10
N CYS A 96 11.40 9.22 -3.19
CA CYS A 96 12.28 9.25 -4.37
C CYS A 96 11.91 8.18 -5.41
N ASP A 97 10.69 7.64 -5.35
CA ASP A 97 10.15 6.58 -6.20
C ASP A 97 11.01 5.31 -6.22
N ARG A 98 11.71 5.05 -5.12
CA ARG A 98 12.47 3.82 -4.88
C ARG A 98 11.81 3.04 -3.77
N VAL A 99 11.83 1.73 -3.94
CA VAL A 99 11.27 0.80 -2.98
C VAL A 99 12.41 0.08 -2.28
N TRP A 100 12.28 -0.06 -0.96
CA TRP A 100 13.24 -0.80 -0.16
C TRP A 100 12.53 -1.59 0.93
N TRP A 101 13.20 -2.59 1.47
CA TRP A 101 12.71 -3.38 2.58
C TRP A 101 13.79 -3.56 3.65
N ALA A 102 13.36 -3.74 4.89
CA ALA A 102 14.22 -4.07 6.02
C ALA A 102 13.47 -5.01 6.99
N TRP A 103 14.18 -5.64 7.92
CA TRP A 103 13.52 -6.40 8.97
C TRP A 103 12.95 -5.46 10.03
N ASN A 104 11.81 -5.82 10.61
CA ASN A 104 11.25 -5.08 11.76
C ASN A 104 12.23 -5.01 12.95
N SER A 105 13.14 -5.98 13.07
CA SER A 105 14.21 -6.00 14.08
C SER A 105 15.34 -5.00 13.83
N ASP A 106 15.44 -4.47 12.60
CA ASP A 106 16.48 -3.51 12.21
C ASP A 106 16.10 -2.07 12.60
N ARG A 107 14.86 -1.87 13.08
CA ARG A 107 14.40 -0.60 13.63
C ARG A 107 15.36 -0.15 14.73
N PRO A 108 15.89 1.09 14.67
CA PRO A 108 16.69 1.61 15.78
C PRO A 108 15.84 1.65 17.05
N ALA A 109 16.45 1.35 18.19
CA ALA A 109 15.78 1.45 19.48
C ALA A 109 15.36 2.92 19.72
N GLU A 110 14.09 3.14 20.08
CA GLU A 110 13.67 4.45 20.55
C GLU A 110 14.23 4.64 21.97
N ASN A 111 15.27 5.47 22.10
CA ASN A 111 15.75 5.91 23.42
C ASN A 111 14.59 6.66 24.10
N LYS A 112 14.03 6.06 25.16
CA LYS A 112 13.02 6.69 26.01
C LYS A 112 13.63 7.75 26.92
#